data_AF-A0A5B7HX10-F1
#
_entry.id   AF-A0A5B7HX10-F1
#
_cell.length_a   1.000
_cell.length_b   1.000
_cell.length_c   1.000
_cell.angle_alpha   90.00
_cell.angle_beta   90.00
_cell.angle_gamma   90.00
#
_symmetry.space_group_name_H-M   'P 1'
#
loop_
_entity.id
_entity.type
_entity.pdbx_description
1 polymer ?
#
loop_
_entity_poly.entity_id
_entity_poly.type
_entity_poly.pdbx_seq_one_letter_code
_entity_poly.pdbx_strand_id
1 'polypeptide(L)'
;MKLITLFVVVAALTGNVAGVLPPAERSYKILMLLPVSAKSHWNMFMAIAEVLADRGHKIVMITNHPKVSTHPNIHEIHHELRHMKLPDMFNKGKEMSGGLSAFRDFLPAMFRDLYKLPSVKHLYEKRKEFDLIIVNHMFNEFHRVPCCPQIMYPFVHELPFITIATIAMDHRQSAVLGNVLNPSYAPNSLVGYRCPLSLWQRVKNTVIHSWLPFYWRKWAIVPLLQKEISAQFPDLPPLMDIERNQSLTLMNSHFSITTPVPLLPSQVEVGAIHCRPAKPLPQVL
;
A
#
# COMPACT_ATOMS: atom_id res chain seq x y z
N MET A 1 -43.04 0.94 0.06
CA MET A 1 -42.47 1.43 -1.21
C MET A 1 -42.40 2.95 -1.32
N LYS A 2 -43.48 3.72 -1.06
CA LYS A 2 -43.48 5.20 -1.21
C LYS A 2 -42.49 5.97 -0.30
N LEU A 3 -42.16 5.46 0.90
CA LEU A 3 -41.23 6.13 1.82
C LEU A 3 -39.75 6.02 1.38
N ILE A 4 -39.36 4.88 0.80
CA ILE A 4 -37.99 4.62 0.38
C ILE A 4 -37.64 5.47 -0.85
N THR A 5 -38.60 5.62 -1.77
CA THR A 5 -38.45 6.49 -2.94
C THR A 5 -38.32 7.97 -2.55
N LEU A 6 -39.03 8.41 -1.50
CA LEU A 6 -38.93 9.78 -1.00
C LEU A 6 -37.55 10.07 -0.37
N PHE A 7 -36.98 9.10 0.36
CA PHE A 7 -35.65 9.23 0.97
C PHE A 7 -34.53 9.34 -0.08
N VAL A 8 -34.63 8.56 -1.16
CA VAL A 8 -33.66 8.59 -2.28
C VAL A 8 -33.74 9.92 -3.04
N VAL A 9 -34.93 10.49 -3.21
CA VAL A 9 -35.11 11.77 -3.90
C VAL A 9 -34.65 12.96 -3.05
N VAL A 10 -34.85 12.93 -1.73
CA VAL A 10 -34.36 14.00 -0.83
C VAL A 10 -32.83 13.97 -0.69
N ALA A 11 -32.21 12.78 -0.69
CA ALA A 11 -30.75 12.64 -0.72
C ALA A 11 -30.14 13.15 -2.04
N ALA A 12 -30.85 13.00 -3.17
CA ALA A 12 -30.40 13.50 -4.47
C ALA A 12 -30.52 15.03 -4.62
N LEU A 13 -31.49 15.66 -3.94
CA LEU A 13 -31.79 17.09 -4.09
C LEU A 13 -30.97 18.01 -3.17
N THR A 14 -30.35 17.49 -2.12
CA THR A 14 -29.63 18.31 -1.12
C THR A 14 -28.13 18.43 -1.35
N GLY A 15 -27.56 17.74 -2.35
CA GLY A 15 -26.12 17.80 -2.66
C GLY A 15 -25.19 17.34 -1.53
N ASN A 16 -25.75 16.94 -0.39
CA ASN A 16 -25.06 16.53 0.82
C ASN A 16 -25.21 15.02 0.96
N VAL A 17 -24.53 14.26 0.11
CA VAL A 17 -24.04 12.93 0.53
C VAL A 17 -22.78 13.15 1.37
N ALA A 18 -22.86 14.02 2.38
CA ALA A 18 -21.98 13.97 3.54
C ALA A 18 -22.59 12.95 4.49
N GLY A 19 -22.66 11.69 4.05
CA GLY A 19 -23.06 10.59 4.90
C GLY A 19 -21.98 10.41 5.95
N VAL A 20 -22.11 11.10 7.09
CA VAL A 20 -21.30 10.81 8.27
C VAL A 20 -21.58 9.35 8.58
N LEU A 21 -20.60 8.48 8.28
CA LEU A 21 -20.70 7.05 8.58
C LEU A 21 -21.01 6.92 10.06
N PRO A 22 -21.99 6.07 10.44
CA PRO A 22 -22.36 5.90 11.84
C PRO A 22 -21.11 5.59 12.68
N PRO A 23 -21.04 6.04 13.94
CA PRO A 23 -19.92 5.73 14.82
C PRO A 23 -19.68 4.23 14.84
N ALA A 24 -18.41 3.82 14.95
CA ALA A 24 -18.09 2.41 14.96
C ALA A 24 -18.77 1.73 16.16
N GLU A 25 -19.50 0.64 15.90
CA GLU A 25 -20.19 -0.13 16.94
C GLU A 25 -19.21 -0.70 17.99
N ARG A 26 -17.94 -0.89 17.60
CA ARG A 26 -16.86 -1.32 18.49
C ARG A 26 -15.52 -0.69 18.14
N SER A 27 -14.68 -0.51 19.16
CA SER A 27 -13.27 -0.17 19.00
C SER A 27 -12.49 -1.41 18.56
N TYR A 28 -11.59 -1.25 17.59
CA TYR A 28 -10.74 -2.31 17.06
C TYR A 28 -9.28 -1.92 17.29
N LYS A 29 -8.41 -2.90 17.49
CA LYS A 29 -6.96 -2.72 17.49
C LYS A 29 -6.42 -3.01 16.10
N ILE A 30 -5.85 -1.98 15.47
CA ILE A 30 -5.38 -2.04 14.09
C ILE A 30 -3.87 -1.85 14.07
N LEU A 31 -3.16 -2.78 13.43
CA LEU A 31 -1.72 -2.72 13.23
C LEU A 31 -1.39 -2.21 11.83
N MET A 32 -0.67 -1.10 11.73
CA MET A 32 -0.19 -0.54 10.47
C MET A 32 1.29 -0.82 10.28
N LEU A 33 1.64 -1.55 9.24
CA LEU A 33 2.99 -1.99 8.92
C LEU A 33 3.63 -1.08 7.86
N LEU A 34 4.42 -0.11 8.33
CA LEU A 34 5.19 0.81 7.49
C LEU A 34 6.69 0.80 7.85
N PRO A 35 7.40 -0.34 7.70
CA PRO A 35 8.83 -0.43 8.02
C PRO A 35 9.68 0.57 7.22
N VAL A 36 9.26 0.87 6.00
CA VAL A 36 9.92 1.76 5.06
C VAL A 36 9.11 3.06 4.98
N SER A 37 9.39 4.03 5.87
CA SER A 37 8.57 5.24 6.03
C SER A 37 9.08 6.45 5.24
N ALA A 38 9.03 6.37 3.92
CA ALA A 38 9.20 7.58 3.10
C ALA A 38 8.08 8.58 3.43
N LYS A 39 8.35 9.89 3.36
CA LYS A 39 7.37 10.95 3.67
C LYS A 39 6.04 10.75 2.91
N SER A 40 6.09 10.37 1.64
CA SER A 40 4.91 10.11 0.82
C SER A 40 4.01 9.00 1.37
N HIS A 41 4.61 7.93 1.87
CA HIS A 41 3.87 6.80 2.43
C HIS A 41 3.30 7.13 3.80
N TRP A 42 4.14 7.75 4.65
CA TRP A 42 3.73 8.17 5.97
C TRP A 42 2.52 9.09 5.88
N ASN A 43 2.51 10.06 4.95
CA ASN A 43 1.36 10.95 4.73
C ASN A 43 0.06 10.17 4.42
N MET A 44 0.14 9.13 3.58
CA MET A 44 -1.04 8.34 3.22
C MET A 44 -1.52 7.46 4.38
N PHE A 45 -0.60 6.75 5.04
CA PHE A 45 -0.89 5.92 6.20
C PHE A 45 -1.47 6.73 7.34
N MET A 46 -0.88 7.89 7.63
CA MET A 46 -1.36 8.78 8.68
C MET A 46 -2.73 9.36 8.38
N ALA A 47 -3.02 9.70 7.12
CA ALA A 47 -4.36 10.18 6.78
C ALA A 47 -5.44 9.14 7.09
N ILE A 48 -5.15 7.85 6.89
CA ILE A 48 -6.06 6.77 7.25
C ILE A 48 -6.06 6.52 8.76
N ALA A 49 -4.88 6.57 9.40
CA ALA A 49 -4.73 6.37 10.84
C ALA A 49 -5.52 7.40 11.65
N GLU A 50 -5.41 8.69 11.31
CA GLU A 50 -6.13 9.79 11.96
C GLU A 50 -7.64 9.56 11.89
N VAL A 51 -8.18 9.28 10.69
CA VAL A 51 -9.63 9.06 10.53
C VAL A 51 -10.12 7.81 11.29
N LEU A 52 -9.35 6.73 11.31
CA LEU A 52 -9.72 5.54 12.08
C LEU A 52 -9.63 5.79 13.59
N ALA A 53 -8.65 6.57 14.02
CA ALA A 53 -8.43 6.92 15.41
C ALA A 53 -9.51 7.88 15.95
N ASP A 54 -9.94 8.85 15.13
CA ASP A 54 -11.07 9.75 15.40
C ASP A 54 -12.39 8.97 15.55
N ARG A 55 -12.51 7.83 14.86
CA ARG A 55 -13.64 6.89 14.97
C ARG A 55 -13.54 5.95 16.18
N GLY A 56 -12.53 6.11 17.03
CA GLY A 56 -12.37 5.38 18.28
C GLY A 56 -11.59 4.06 18.17
N HIS A 57 -10.96 3.78 17.04
CA HIS A 57 -10.06 2.62 16.89
C HIS A 57 -8.68 2.91 17.49
N LYS A 58 -8.02 1.87 17.99
CA LYS A 58 -6.65 1.95 18.53
C LYS A 58 -5.66 1.56 17.44
N ILE A 59 -4.79 2.47 17.06
CA ILE A 59 -3.82 2.26 15.99
C ILE A 59 -2.44 2.06 16.60
N VAL A 60 -1.79 0.97 16.22
CA VAL A 60 -0.35 0.77 16.45
C VAL A 60 0.32 0.80 15.09
N MET A 61 1.32 1.66 14.90
CA MET A 61 2.03 1.80 13.63
C MET A 61 3.51 1.54 13.84
N ILE A 62 4.09 0.60 13.09
CA ILE A 62 5.54 0.50 13.00
C ILE A 62 6.03 1.44 11.90
N THR A 63 6.91 2.38 12.26
CA THR A 63 7.44 3.38 11.35
C THR A 63 8.89 3.72 11.72
N ASN A 64 9.60 4.44 10.85
CA ASN A 64 10.82 5.13 11.23
C ASN A 64 10.81 6.58 10.71
N HIS A 65 9.62 7.14 10.55
CA HIS A 65 9.47 8.54 10.18
C HIS A 65 9.79 9.45 11.39
N PRO A 66 10.46 10.60 11.24
CA PRO A 66 10.81 11.44 12.39
C PRO A 66 9.61 12.18 13.00
N LYS A 67 8.54 12.41 12.23
CA LYS A 67 7.34 13.07 12.72
C LYS A 67 6.45 12.03 13.40
N VAL A 68 6.09 12.31 14.66
CA VAL A 68 5.20 11.50 15.48
C VAL A 68 3.83 12.17 15.54
N SER A 69 2.77 11.36 15.48
CA SER A 69 1.39 11.77 15.69
C SER A 69 1.17 12.26 17.12
N THR A 70 0.30 13.26 17.26
CA THR A 70 -0.17 13.75 18.56
C THR A 70 -1.49 13.14 18.98
N HIS A 71 -2.06 12.25 18.16
CA HIS A 71 -3.39 11.67 18.40
C HIS A 71 -3.33 10.60 19.51
N PRO A 72 -4.18 10.64 20.55
CA PRO A 72 -4.09 9.76 21.72
C PRO A 72 -4.30 8.27 21.41
N ASN A 73 -5.08 7.95 20.38
CA ASN A 73 -5.32 6.57 19.94
C ASN A 73 -4.30 6.07 18.89
N ILE A 74 -3.25 6.82 18.57
CA ILE A 74 -2.20 6.40 17.64
C ILE A 74 -0.89 6.21 18.41
N HIS A 75 -0.38 4.99 18.40
CA HIS A 75 0.91 4.65 19.00
C HIS A 75 1.91 4.24 17.92
N GLU A 76 2.99 5.01 17.78
CA GLU A 76 4.05 4.75 16.81
C GLU A 76 5.22 4.00 17.47
N ILE A 77 5.61 2.86 16.89
CA ILE A 77 6.78 2.08 17.25
C ILE A 77 7.88 2.41 16.25
N HIS A 78 8.89 3.14 16.73
CA HIS A 78 10.06 3.48 15.92
C HIS A 78 11.09 2.35 15.99
N HIS A 79 11.37 1.70 14.85
CA HIS A 79 12.31 0.57 14.79
C HIS A 79 13.77 0.99 14.63
N GLU A 80 14.04 2.29 14.55
CA GLU A 80 15.37 2.93 14.56
C GLU A 80 16.35 2.50 13.45
N LEU A 81 15.97 1.61 12.52
CA LEU A 81 16.83 1.22 11.42
C LEU A 81 17.11 2.44 10.54
N ARG A 82 18.35 2.95 10.59
CA ARG A 82 18.86 4.15 9.89
C ARG A 82 18.85 4.09 8.36
N HIS A 83 18.20 3.07 7.84
CA HIS A 83 18.38 2.50 6.54
C HIS A 83 17.77 3.40 5.44
N MET A 84 16.77 4.24 5.72
CA MET A 84 16.26 5.20 4.73
C MET A 84 16.53 6.66 5.08
N LYS A 85 17.76 7.11 4.85
CA LYS A 85 17.93 8.45 4.29
C LYS A 85 17.71 8.33 2.79
N LEU A 86 16.44 8.39 2.36
CA LEU A 86 16.13 8.49 0.94
C LEU A 86 16.89 9.72 0.41
N PRO A 87 17.77 9.57 -0.59
CA PRO A 87 18.41 10.71 -1.21
C PRO A 87 17.32 11.67 -1.70
N ASP A 88 17.62 12.97 -1.67
CA ASP A 88 16.73 13.97 -2.26
C ASP A 88 16.57 13.71 -3.76
N MET A 89 15.48 13.01 -4.10
CA MET A 89 15.16 12.59 -5.46
C MET A 89 14.83 13.78 -6.38
N PHE A 90 14.47 14.94 -5.80
CA PHE A 90 14.18 16.16 -6.55
C PHE A 90 15.48 16.77 -7.11
N ASN A 91 16.53 16.78 -6.28
CA ASN A 91 17.85 17.27 -6.69
C ASN A 91 18.72 16.21 -7.40
N LYS A 92 18.52 14.92 -7.10
CA LYS A 92 19.29 13.80 -7.70
C LYS A 92 18.58 13.08 -8.86
N GLY A 93 17.50 13.62 -9.40
CA GLY A 93 16.72 13.02 -10.50
C GLY A 93 17.51 12.65 -11.78
N LYS A 94 18.77 13.08 -11.89
CA LYS A 94 19.69 12.73 -12.98
C LYS A 94 20.50 11.44 -12.75
N GLU A 95 20.56 10.90 -11.53
CA GLU A 95 21.31 9.68 -11.17
C GLU A 95 20.38 8.53 -10.76
N MET A 96 19.31 8.30 -11.52
CA MET A 96 18.34 7.24 -11.24
C MET A 96 18.93 5.81 -11.28
N SER A 97 20.15 5.63 -11.80
CA SER A 97 20.87 4.34 -11.82
C SER A 97 21.51 3.96 -10.47
N GLY A 98 22.00 4.93 -9.68
CA GLY A 98 22.75 4.68 -8.44
C GLY A 98 21.87 4.40 -7.22
N GLY A 99 20.70 5.03 -7.13
CA GLY A 99 19.73 4.74 -6.06
C GLY A 99 19.14 3.32 -6.17
N LEU A 100 19.12 2.78 -7.39
CA LEU A 100 18.46 1.53 -7.76
C LEU A 100 19.23 0.28 -7.31
N SER A 101 20.56 0.28 -7.48
CA SER A 101 21.44 -0.79 -7.00
C SER A 101 21.47 -0.85 -5.47
N ALA A 102 21.40 0.31 -4.80
CA ALA A 102 21.36 0.40 -3.36
C ALA A 102 20.19 -0.43 -2.81
N PHE A 103 18.98 -0.31 -3.36
CA PHE A 103 17.81 -1.07 -2.88
C PHE A 103 17.92 -2.59 -3.05
N ARG A 104 18.60 -3.09 -4.08
CA ARG A 104 18.72 -4.53 -4.34
C ARG A 104 19.45 -5.26 -3.21
N ASP A 105 20.54 -4.68 -2.71
CA ASP A 105 21.40 -5.31 -1.71
C ASP A 105 20.98 -4.96 -0.28
N PHE A 106 20.38 -3.78 -0.12
CA PHE A 106 19.99 -3.21 1.18
C PHE A 106 18.65 -3.74 1.71
N LEU A 107 17.65 -3.98 0.86
CA LEU A 107 16.32 -4.38 1.34
C LEU A 107 16.29 -5.79 1.94
N PRO A 108 16.98 -6.80 1.38
CA PRO A 108 17.16 -8.09 2.06
C PRO A 108 17.92 -7.96 3.39
N ALA A 109 18.90 -7.05 3.49
CA ALA A 109 19.60 -6.80 4.74
C ALA A 109 18.67 -6.16 5.79
N MET A 110 17.88 -5.16 5.39
CA MET A 110 16.86 -4.54 6.24
C MET A 110 15.86 -5.59 6.73
N PHE A 111 15.41 -6.51 5.88
CA PHE A 111 14.52 -7.60 6.30
C PHE A 111 15.13 -8.42 7.44
N ARG A 112 16.36 -8.90 7.22
CA ARG A 112 17.08 -9.71 8.20
C ARG A 112 17.28 -8.98 9.51
N ASP A 113 17.52 -7.67 9.47
CA ASP A 113 17.80 -6.90 10.67
C ASP A 113 16.54 -6.44 11.40
N LEU A 114 15.46 -6.16 10.66
CA LEU A 114 14.18 -5.74 11.23
C LEU A 114 13.58 -6.79 12.16
N TYR A 115 13.58 -8.07 11.75
CA TYR A 115 13.06 -9.17 12.57
C TYR A 115 14.00 -9.59 13.70
N LYS A 116 15.26 -9.11 13.71
CA LYS A 116 16.14 -9.29 14.87
C LYS A 116 15.81 -8.32 16.00
N LEU A 117 15.17 -7.18 15.70
CA LEU A 117 14.87 -6.16 16.70
C LEU A 117 13.88 -6.67 17.75
N PRO A 118 14.15 -6.44 19.06
CA PRO A 118 13.27 -6.87 20.13
C PRO A 118 11.84 -6.30 20.01
N SER A 119 11.71 -5.04 19.59
CA SER A 119 10.41 -4.38 19.42
C SER A 119 9.55 -5.07 18.35
N VAL A 120 10.17 -5.47 17.24
CA VAL A 120 9.50 -6.16 16.12
C VAL A 120 9.15 -7.59 16.49
N LYS A 121 10.04 -8.32 17.17
CA LYS A 121 9.76 -9.66 17.69
C LYS A 121 8.59 -9.67 18.65
N HIS A 122 8.60 -8.75 19.63
CA HIS A 122 7.52 -8.62 20.59
C HIS A 122 6.18 -8.30 19.91
N LEU A 123 6.20 -7.42 18.90
CA LEU A 123 5.03 -7.09 18.11
C LEU A 123 4.51 -8.30 17.30
N TYR A 124 5.42 -9.11 16.76
CA TYR A 124 5.09 -10.33 16.01
C TYR A 124 4.46 -11.40 16.90
N GLU A 125 4.97 -11.58 18.12
CA GLU A 125 4.39 -12.50 19.11
C GLU A 125 2.97 -12.10 19.48
N LYS A 126 2.73 -10.79 19.63
CA LYS A 126 1.43 -10.21 19.95
C LYS A 126 0.53 -9.93 18.75
N ARG A 127 0.91 -10.35 17.54
CA ARG A 127 0.18 -10.02 16.31
C ARG A 127 -1.29 -10.45 16.33
N LYS A 128 -1.62 -11.54 17.05
CA LYS A 128 -2.98 -12.06 17.19
C LYS A 128 -3.87 -11.23 18.12
N GLU A 129 -3.31 -10.24 18.83
CA GLU A 129 -4.10 -9.27 19.61
C GLU A 129 -4.74 -8.19 18.73
N PHE A 130 -4.35 -8.10 17.45
CA PHE A 130 -4.89 -7.13 16.51
C PHE A 130 -6.03 -7.73 15.69
N ASP A 131 -7.08 -6.96 15.50
CA ASP A 131 -8.26 -7.37 14.73
C ASP A 131 -8.04 -7.22 13.21
N LEU A 132 -7.17 -6.30 12.82
CA LEU A 132 -6.86 -5.98 11.43
C LEU A 132 -5.41 -5.55 11.28
N ILE A 133 -4.76 -6.02 10.21
CA ILE A 133 -3.43 -5.58 9.82
C ILE A 133 -3.50 -4.82 8.49
N ILE A 134 -2.82 -3.68 8.43
CA ILE A 134 -2.74 -2.83 7.25
C ILE A 134 -1.29 -2.82 6.79
N VAL A 135 -1.02 -3.35 5.60
CA VAL A 135 0.34 -3.48 5.08
C VAL A 135 0.59 -2.46 3.97
N ASN A 136 1.74 -1.80 4.03
CA ASN A 136 2.20 -0.99 2.92
C ASN A 136 2.49 -1.87 1.70
N HIS A 137 1.71 -1.69 0.64
CA HIS A 137 1.84 -2.44 -0.62
C HIS A 137 2.86 -1.83 -1.58
N MET A 138 3.55 -0.75 -1.21
CA MET A 138 4.41 -0.09 -2.18
C MET A 138 5.62 -0.95 -2.58
N PHE A 139 5.76 -1.11 -3.90
CA PHE A 139 6.91 -1.54 -4.70
C PHE A 139 7.15 -3.04 -4.95
N ASN A 140 6.09 -3.73 -5.34
CA ASN A 140 6.26 -5.01 -6.03
C ASN A 140 6.81 -4.87 -7.46
N GLU A 141 7.22 -3.66 -7.91
CA GLU A 141 7.08 -3.29 -9.32
C GLU A 141 8.23 -2.67 -10.07
N PHE A 142 9.29 -2.22 -9.41
CA PHE A 142 10.47 -2.02 -10.20
C PHE A 142 11.17 -3.36 -10.34
N HIS A 143 11.26 -3.89 -11.58
CA HIS A 143 12.18 -4.97 -11.97
C HIS A 143 13.58 -4.82 -11.33
N ARG A 144 13.94 -3.57 -10.99
CA ARG A 144 15.22 -3.16 -10.43
C ARG A 144 15.15 -2.58 -8.99
N VAL A 145 13.95 -2.34 -8.42
CA VAL A 145 13.71 -1.93 -7.01
C VAL A 145 12.63 -2.84 -6.42
N PRO A 146 12.99 -3.90 -5.70
CA PRO A 146 12.01 -4.70 -4.97
C PRO A 146 11.73 -4.02 -3.63
N CYS A 147 10.96 -2.93 -3.57
CA CYS A 147 10.62 -2.38 -2.25
C CYS A 147 9.49 -3.21 -1.65
N CYS A 148 9.55 -3.44 -0.34
CA CYS A 148 9.18 -4.73 0.21
C CYS A 148 7.91 -4.72 1.09
N PRO A 149 6.71 -4.81 0.51
CA PRO A 149 5.48 -5.19 1.20
C PRO A 149 5.54 -6.61 1.76
N GLN A 150 6.11 -7.54 0.99
CA GLN A 150 6.09 -8.97 1.31
C GLN A 150 6.91 -9.34 2.55
N ILE A 151 7.87 -8.47 2.92
CA ILE A 151 8.63 -8.60 4.17
C ILE A 151 7.68 -8.70 5.37
N MET A 152 6.51 -8.05 5.30
CA MET A 152 5.56 -8.00 6.41
C MET A 152 4.54 -9.13 6.39
N TYR A 153 4.52 -9.99 5.37
CA TYR A 153 3.51 -11.04 5.24
C TYR A 153 3.55 -12.09 6.36
N PRO A 154 4.68 -12.38 7.04
CA PRO A 154 4.65 -13.15 8.28
C PRO A 154 3.66 -12.61 9.32
N PHE A 155 3.51 -11.29 9.46
CA PHE A 155 2.58 -10.71 10.44
C PHE A 155 1.11 -11.02 10.12
N VAL A 156 0.76 -11.19 8.85
CA VAL A 156 -0.65 -11.34 8.42
C VAL A 156 -1.09 -12.80 8.30
N HIS A 157 -0.19 -13.75 8.56
CA HIS A 157 -0.56 -15.16 8.51
C HIS A 157 -1.67 -15.48 9.53
N GLU A 158 -2.74 -16.11 9.04
CA GLU A 158 -4.00 -16.42 9.76
C GLU A 158 -4.84 -15.20 10.20
N LEU A 159 -4.52 -14.00 9.73
CA LEU A 159 -5.24 -12.77 10.10
C LEU A 159 -5.80 -12.07 8.85
N PRO A 160 -6.95 -11.38 8.97
CA PRO A 160 -7.44 -10.53 7.90
C PRO A 160 -6.49 -9.33 7.74
N PHE A 161 -6.11 -9.04 6.50
CA PHE A 161 -5.29 -7.88 6.21
C PHE A 161 -5.76 -7.13 4.97
N ILE A 162 -5.53 -5.83 5.00
CA ILE A 162 -5.71 -4.94 3.87
C ILE A 162 -4.37 -4.33 3.48
N THR A 163 -4.28 -3.85 2.25
CA THR A 163 -3.05 -3.24 1.76
C THR A 163 -3.28 -1.83 1.27
N ILE A 164 -2.27 -0.99 1.44
CA ILE A 164 -2.28 0.39 0.98
C ILE A 164 -1.23 0.53 -0.13
N ALA A 165 -1.70 0.77 -1.35
CA ALA A 165 -0.85 1.14 -2.47
C ALA A 165 -0.73 2.66 -2.52
N THR A 166 0.48 3.18 -2.28
CA THR A 166 0.78 4.63 -2.32
C THR A 166 0.87 5.22 -3.73
N ILE A 167 0.74 4.35 -4.72
CA ILE A 167 0.60 4.64 -6.16
C ILE A 167 -0.63 3.89 -6.69
N ALA A 168 -0.96 4.09 -7.96
CA ALA A 168 -1.94 3.26 -8.65
C ALA A 168 -1.54 1.77 -8.59
N MET A 169 -2.54 0.91 -8.48
CA MET A 169 -2.36 -0.54 -8.46
C MET A 169 -1.87 -1.04 -9.84
N ASP A 170 -0.90 -1.96 -9.88
CA ASP A 170 -0.58 -2.67 -11.13
C ASP A 170 -1.43 -3.92 -11.37
N HIS A 171 -1.35 -4.39 -12.62
CA HIS A 171 -1.93 -5.63 -13.10
C HIS A 171 -1.60 -6.89 -12.28
N ARG A 172 -0.43 -6.98 -11.64
CA ARG A 172 -0.01 -8.12 -10.80
C ARG A 172 -0.66 -8.06 -9.43
N GLN A 173 -0.67 -6.89 -8.81
CA GLN A 173 -1.39 -6.61 -7.57
C GLN A 173 -2.89 -6.88 -7.79
N SER A 174 -3.41 -6.47 -8.94
CA SER A 174 -4.78 -6.72 -9.32
C SER A 174 -5.06 -8.22 -9.49
N ALA A 175 -4.14 -8.95 -10.12
CA ALA A 175 -4.25 -10.39 -10.31
C ALA A 175 -4.19 -11.19 -8.99
N VAL A 176 -3.53 -10.69 -7.94
CA VAL A 176 -3.57 -11.29 -6.58
C VAL A 176 -5.00 -11.35 -6.05
N LEU A 177 -5.77 -10.28 -6.26
CA LEU A 177 -7.17 -10.17 -5.86
C LEU A 177 -8.14 -10.85 -6.84
N GLY A 178 -7.62 -11.60 -7.82
CA GLY A 178 -8.42 -12.29 -8.84
C GLY A 178 -8.83 -11.42 -10.04
N ASN A 179 -8.34 -10.18 -10.13
CA ASN A 179 -8.67 -9.28 -11.24
C ASN A 179 -7.52 -9.20 -12.27
N VAL A 180 -7.65 -9.99 -13.34
CA VAL A 180 -6.68 -9.99 -14.44
C VAL A 180 -7.06 -8.91 -15.46
N LEU A 181 -6.34 -7.79 -15.43
CA LEU A 181 -6.56 -6.67 -16.34
C LEU A 181 -6.19 -7.05 -17.78
N ASN A 182 -7.01 -6.64 -18.75
CA ASN A 182 -6.76 -6.94 -20.15
C ASN A 182 -5.70 -5.96 -20.74
N PRO A 183 -4.55 -6.47 -21.23
CA PRO A 183 -3.45 -5.63 -21.70
C PRO A 183 -3.75 -4.90 -23.02
N SER A 184 -4.87 -5.18 -23.69
CA SER A 184 -5.26 -4.45 -24.91
C SER A 184 -5.71 -3.00 -24.63
N TYR A 185 -6.19 -2.73 -23.42
CA TYR A 185 -6.68 -1.40 -23.02
C TYR A 185 -6.14 -0.92 -21.67
N ALA A 186 -5.73 -1.83 -20.77
CA ALA A 186 -5.11 -1.46 -19.49
C ALA A 186 -3.59 -1.25 -19.69
N PRO A 187 -3.09 0.00 -19.71
CA PRO A 187 -1.67 0.25 -19.88
C PRO A 187 -0.91 -0.26 -18.66
N ASN A 188 0.31 -0.77 -18.90
CA ASN A 188 1.22 -1.08 -17.82
C ASN A 188 1.72 0.22 -17.18
N SER A 189 1.58 0.37 -15.86
CA SER A 189 1.99 1.58 -15.12
C SER A 189 3.47 1.92 -15.26
N LEU A 190 4.33 0.96 -15.65
CA LEU A 190 5.77 1.16 -15.88
C LEU A 190 6.07 1.78 -17.25
N VAL A 191 5.10 1.78 -18.16
CA VAL A 191 5.26 2.33 -19.49
C VAL A 191 4.30 3.50 -19.63
N GLY A 192 4.86 4.71 -19.79
CA GLY A 192 4.10 5.95 -19.96
C GLY A 192 3.38 6.03 -21.31
N TYR A 193 2.53 5.05 -21.62
CA TYR A 193 1.72 5.05 -22.81
C TYR A 193 0.65 6.13 -22.70
N ARG A 194 0.51 6.94 -23.75
CA ARG A 194 -0.65 7.81 -23.91
C ARG A 194 -1.80 6.98 -24.46
N CYS A 195 -2.95 7.05 -23.80
CA CYS A 195 -4.17 6.44 -24.31
C CYS A 195 -4.79 7.32 -25.41
N PRO A 196 -5.38 6.75 -26.48
CA PRO A 196 -5.53 5.30 -26.74
C PRO A 196 -4.25 4.61 -27.23
N LEU A 197 -4.09 3.32 -26.88
CA LEU A 197 -2.93 2.50 -27.30
C LEU A 197 -3.00 2.12 -28.78
N SER A 198 -1.90 2.36 -29.51
CA SER A 198 -1.70 1.84 -30.88
C SER A 198 -1.52 0.32 -30.89
N LEU A 199 -1.71 -0.32 -32.05
CA LEU A 199 -1.54 -1.78 -32.18
C LEU A 199 -0.19 -2.27 -31.64
N TRP A 200 0.90 -1.58 -31.98
CA TRP A 200 2.24 -1.96 -31.53
C TRP A 200 2.44 -1.72 -30.03
N GLN A 201 1.84 -0.66 -29.49
CA GLN A 201 1.85 -0.42 -28.05
C GLN A 201 1.09 -1.52 -27.32
N ARG A 202 -0.05 -1.99 -27.84
CA ARG A 202 -0.80 -3.12 -27.28
C ARG A 202 0.03 -4.41 -27.27
N VAL A 203 0.72 -4.73 -28.38
CA VAL A 203 1.59 -5.91 -28.45
C VAL A 203 2.70 -5.84 -27.38
N LYS A 204 3.42 -4.72 -27.31
CA LYS A 204 4.46 -4.50 -26.29
C LYS A 204 3.88 -4.56 -24.88
N ASN A 205 2.72 -3.94 -24.67
CA ASN A 205 2.03 -3.93 -23.39
C ASN A 205 1.69 -5.36 -22.97
N THR A 206 1.10 -6.18 -23.84
CA THR A 206 0.81 -7.60 -23.58
C THR A 206 2.06 -8.39 -23.21
N VAL A 207 3.15 -8.24 -23.96
CA VAL A 207 4.42 -8.93 -23.65
C VAL A 207 4.90 -8.56 -22.24
N ILE A 208 4.91 -7.27 -21.90
CA ILE A 208 5.34 -6.80 -20.57
C ILE A 208 4.38 -7.28 -19.49
N HIS A 209 3.06 -7.16 -19.71
CA HIS A 209 2.00 -7.59 -18.80
C HIS A 209 2.04 -9.08 -18.47
N SER A 210 2.56 -9.93 -19.35
CA SER A 210 2.68 -11.37 -19.10
C SER A 210 4.07 -11.77 -18.62
N TRP A 211 5.13 -11.29 -19.27
CA TRP A 211 6.50 -11.70 -18.99
C TRP A 211 7.00 -11.20 -17.64
N LEU A 212 6.75 -9.93 -17.31
CA LEU A 212 7.26 -9.33 -16.07
C LEU A 212 6.71 -10.02 -14.80
N PRO A 213 5.40 -10.27 -14.66
CA PRO A 213 4.88 -11.05 -13.53
C PRO A 213 5.48 -12.44 -13.45
N PHE A 214 5.60 -13.14 -14.59
CA PHE A 214 6.12 -14.49 -14.64
C PHE A 214 7.57 -14.54 -14.15
N TYR A 215 8.43 -13.69 -14.72
CA TYR A 215 9.82 -13.56 -14.31
C TYR A 215 9.95 -13.21 -12.82
N TRP A 216 9.16 -12.24 -12.35
CA TRP A 216 9.17 -11.79 -10.96
C TRP A 216 8.78 -12.90 -9.98
N ARG A 217 7.72 -13.65 -10.29
CA ARG A 217 7.19 -14.72 -9.43
C ARG A 217 8.00 -16.02 -9.48
N LYS A 218 8.60 -16.35 -10.63
CA LYS A 218 9.29 -17.62 -10.82
C LYS A 218 10.79 -17.55 -10.64
N TRP A 219 11.45 -16.46 -11.05
CA TRP A 219 12.90 -16.44 -11.19
C TRP A 219 13.62 -15.30 -10.46
N ALA A 220 12.92 -14.24 -10.05
CA ALA A 220 13.56 -13.10 -9.40
C ALA A 220 13.22 -12.98 -7.91
N ILE A 221 12.12 -12.31 -7.57
CA ILE A 221 11.94 -11.73 -6.23
C ILE A 221 11.21 -12.67 -5.27
N VAL A 222 10.13 -13.31 -5.72
CA VAL A 222 9.37 -14.22 -4.87
C VAL A 222 10.21 -15.38 -4.32
N PRO A 223 11.07 -16.07 -5.12
CA PRO A 223 11.93 -17.12 -4.58
C PRO A 223 12.95 -16.62 -3.55
N LEU A 224 13.53 -15.43 -3.77
CA LEU A 224 14.50 -14.84 -2.83
C LEU A 224 13.82 -14.48 -1.50
N LEU A 225 12.66 -13.84 -1.56
CA LEU A 225 11.89 -13.51 -0.36
C LEU A 225 11.38 -14.75 0.36
N GLN A 226 10.89 -15.76 -0.38
CA GLN A 226 10.47 -17.04 0.19
C GLN A 226 11.62 -17.68 0.96
N LYS A 227 12.84 -17.69 0.39
CA LYS A 227 14.01 -18.25 1.04
C LYS A 227 14.33 -17.53 2.34
N GLU A 228 14.32 -16.20 2.34
CA GLU A 228 14.60 -15.38 3.53
C GLU A 228 13.50 -15.52 4.60
N ILE A 229 12.23 -15.57 4.19
CA ILE A 229 11.09 -15.78 5.10
C ILE A 229 11.17 -17.17 5.71
N SER A 230 11.32 -18.22 4.91
CA SER A 230 11.41 -19.60 5.41
C SER A 230 12.63 -19.83 6.30
N ALA A 231 13.72 -19.08 6.12
CA ALA A 231 14.89 -19.15 7.01
C ALA A 231 14.61 -18.58 8.41
N GLN A 232 13.71 -17.60 8.53
CA GLN A 232 13.35 -16.97 9.81
C GLN A 232 12.06 -17.55 10.41
N PHE A 233 11.17 -18.03 9.56
CA PHE A 233 9.83 -18.51 9.88
C PHE A 233 9.57 -19.84 9.13
N PRO A 234 10.14 -20.96 9.61
CA PRO A 234 10.04 -22.24 8.92
C PRO A 234 8.61 -22.80 8.86
N ASP A 235 7.76 -22.41 9.81
CA ASP A 235 6.38 -22.91 9.93
C ASP A 235 5.38 -22.18 9.01
N LEU A 236 5.80 -21.11 8.33
CA LEU A 236 4.90 -20.36 7.45
C LEU A 236 4.68 -21.05 6.11
N PRO A 237 3.46 -20.98 5.55
CA PRO A 237 3.18 -21.47 4.22
C PRO A 237 3.91 -20.62 3.16
N PRO A 238 3.90 -21.06 1.89
CA PRO A 238 4.41 -20.25 0.79
C PRO A 238 3.84 -18.82 0.82
N LEU A 239 4.69 -17.85 0.55
CA LEU A 239 4.37 -16.41 0.53
C LEU A 239 3.15 -16.10 -0.35
N MET A 240 3.03 -16.85 -1.45
CA MET A 240 1.91 -16.76 -2.38
C MET A 240 0.56 -17.13 -1.77
N ASP A 241 0.54 -18.04 -0.79
CA ASP A 241 -0.69 -18.44 -0.12
C ASP A 241 -1.10 -17.42 0.93
N ILE A 242 -0.13 -16.78 1.59
CA ILE A 242 -0.38 -15.64 2.48
C ILE A 242 -0.90 -14.44 1.68
N GLU A 243 -0.28 -14.15 0.53
CA GLU A 243 -0.65 -13.04 -0.36
C GLU A 243 -2.12 -13.14 -0.83
N ARG A 244 -2.60 -14.37 -1.08
CA ARG A 244 -3.99 -14.63 -1.52
C ARG A 244 -5.03 -14.30 -0.45
N ASN A 245 -4.66 -14.22 0.82
CA ASN A 245 -5.60 -13.91 1.91
C ASN A 245 -5.88 -12.39 2.03
N GLN A 246 -5.40 -11.58 1.09
CA GLN A 246 -5.64 -10.15 1.06
C GLN A 246 -7.12 -9.84 0.84
N SER A 247 -7.72 -9.09 1.78
CA SER A 247 -9.17 -8.80 1.75
C SER A 247 -9.54 -7.56 0.93
N LEU A 248 -8.68 -6.54 0.95
CA LEU A 248 -8.93 -5.23 0.32
C LEU A 248 -7.60 -4.53 0.01
N THR A 249 -7.58 -3.73 -1.05
CA THR A 249 -6.52 -2.75 -1.28
C THR A 249 -7.09 -1.36 -1.47
N LEU A 250 -6.49 -0.40 -0.76
CA LEU A 250 -6.70 1.03 -0.94
C LEU A 250 -5.59 1.58 -1.83
N MET A 251 -5.92 2.19 -2.96
CA MET A 251 -4.94 2.71 -3.91
C MET A 251 -4.98 4.24 -4.00
N ASN A 252 -3.81 4.86 -3.99
CA ASN A 252 -3.68 6.30 -4.20
C ASN A 252 -3.73 6.64 -5.71
N SER A 253 -4.89 6.38 -6.31
CA SER A 253 -5.25 6.76 -7.68
C SER A 253 -6.69 7.23 -7.72
N HIS A 254 -7.08 7.81 -8.84
CA HIS A 254 -8.47 8.18 -9.09
C HIS A 254 -8.69 8.16 -10.61
N PHE A 255 -9.77 7.54 -11.06
CA PHE A 255 -10.15 7.41 -12.48
C PHE A 255 -10.22 8.74 -13.26
N SER A 256 -10.33 9.88 -12.58
CA SER A 256 -10.30 11.20 -13.24
C SER A 256 -8.90 11.68 -13.63
N ILE A 257 -7.85 11.10 -13.02
CA ILE A 257 -6.44 11.48 -13.23
C ILE A 257 -5.71 10.37 -13.99
N THR A 258 -6.07 9.11 -13.74
CA THR A 258 -5.45 7.94 -14.36
C THR A 258 -6.39 7.28 -15.36
N THR A 259 -5.83 6.45 -16.25
CA THR A 259 -6.65 5.63 -17.17
C THR A 259 -7.63 4.78 -16.36
N PRO A 260 -8.94 4.83 -16.64
CA PRO A 260 -9.91 3.98 -15.96
C PRO A 260 -9.65 2.51 -16.30
N VAL A 261 -9.63 1.68 -15.27
CA VAL A 261 -9.50 0.23 -15.37
C VAL A 261 -10.65 -0.43 -14.62
N PRO A 262 -11.11 -1.62 -15.04
CA PRO A 262 -12.14 -2.34 -14.31
C PRO A 262 -11.57 -2.80 -12.96
N LEU A 263 -12.13 -2.28 -11.86
CA LEU A 263 -11.74 -2.62 -10.50
C LEU A 263 -12.79 -3.50 -9.84
N LEU A 264 -12.35 -4.42 -8.97
CA LEU A 264 -13.22 -5.21 -8.10
C LEU A 264 -13.66 -4.38 -6.87
N PRO A 265 -14.75 -4.77 -6.17
CA PRO A 265 -15.12 -4.14 -4.90
C PRO A 265 -14.01 -4.16 -3.84
N SER A 266 -13.08 -5.11 -3.92
CA SER A 266 -11.89 -5.19 -3.06
C SER A 266 -10.76 -4.24 -3.47
N GLN A 267 -10.95 -3.42 -4.50
CA GLN A 267 -9.96 -2.51 -5.05
C GLN A 267 -10.53 -1.09 -5.06
N VAL A 268 -10.19 -0.31 -4.04
CA VAL A 268 -10.82 1.00 -3.80
C VAL A 268 -9.84 2.12 -4.05
N GLU A 269 -10.21 3.02 -4.95
CA GLU A 269 -9.48 4.26 -5.23
C GLU A 269 -9.72 5.28 -4.11
N VAL A 270 -8.64 5.69 -3.44
CA VAL A 270 -8.62 6.71 -2.38
C VAL A 270 -7.58 7.79 -2.69
N GLY A 271 -7.50 8.17 -3.97
CA GLY A 271 -6.59 9.21 -4.45
C GLY A 271 -6.71 10.50 -3.64
N ALA A 272 -5.56 11.09 -3.32
CA ALA A 272 -5.46 12.37 -2.61
C ALA A 272 -6.05 12.37 -1.17
N ILE A 273 -6.26 11.22 -0.53
CA ILE A 273 -6.75 11.13 0.87
C ILE A 273 -5.87 11.88 1.89
N HIS A 274 -4.61 12.11 1.55
CA HIS A 274 -3.65 12.85 2.37
C HIS A 274 -3.70 14.38 2.16
N CYS A 275 -4.48 14.87 1.18
CA CYS A 275 -4.68 16.30 1.00
C CYS A 275 -5.45 16.87 2.21
N ARG A 276 -5.07 18.09 2.58
CA ARG A 276 -5.70 18.87 3.65
C ARG A 276 -6.16 20.20 3.06
N PRO A 277 -7.14 20.88 3.68
CA PRO A 277 -7.54 22.21 3.24
C PRO A 277 -6.32 23.12 3.06
N ALA A 278 -6.30 23.88 1.97
CA ALA A 278 -5.21 24.80 1.68
C ALA A 278 -5.11 25.85 2.80
N LYS A 279 -3.88 26.17 3.21
CA LYS A 279 -3.67 27.30 4.13
C LYS A 279 -4.05 28.60 3.42
N PRO A 280 -4.57 29.60 4.15
CA PRO A 280 -4.79 30.93 3.59
C PRO A 280 -3.50 31.46 2.96
N LEU A 281 -3.62 32.13 1.82
CA LEU A 281 -2.47 32.78 1.19
C LEU A 281 -1.86 33.81 2.15
N PRO A 282 -0.53 33.91 2.26
CA PRO A 282 0.10 35.02 2.97
C PRO A 282 -0.41 36.33 2.38
N GLN A 283 -0.84 37.26 3.24
CA GLN A 283 -1.34 38.57 2.79
C GLN A 283 -0.23 39.50 2.30
N VAL A 284 1.02 39.08 2.43
CA VAL A 284 2.20 39.82 1.99
C VAL A 284 3.13 38.84 1.27
N LEU A 285 3.54 39.19 0.05
CA LEU A 285 4.57 38.50 -0.72
C LEU A 285 5.96 38.75 -0.15
#